data_AF-A0A960KNH0-F1
#
_entry.id   AF-A0A960KNH0-F1
#
_cell.length_a   1.000
_cell.length_b   1.000
_cell.length_c   1.000
_cell.angle_alpha   90.00
_cell.angle_beta   90.00
_cell.angle_gamma   90.00
#
_symmetry.space_group_name_H-M   'P 1'
#
loop_
_entity.id
_entity.type
_entity.pdbx_description
1 polymer ?
#
loop_
_entity_poly.entity_id
_entity_poly.type
_entity_poly.pdbx_seq_one_letter_code
_entity_poly.pdbx_strand_id
1 'polypeptide(L)'
;MSDSGQPVPRLSVVVPCFNHGPFLAEAVESALAQTLAELEVIVVDDGSSDLDTRRILDSFQRERTTVLRQPNRGCSVARNAGIRAARGQYILPLDADDRLCPDYAELAVQALDRDPELGIVYCHAEFFGRKSGPWHLPDFSLPGMLRGNQIFASAVYRRADWERVGGYCEDLLLREDYDFWLSLLELERRVLRLDPCLFQYRKHEKARNSKSRRAKRLQEAEVYHRIRCRHAGLFARHPEVLLDWLHELECQRLSEKEGRLGSRLSRWMRGLGGGA
;
A
#
# COMPACT_ATOMS: atom_id res chain seq x y z
N MET A 1 3.99 28.28 -29.12
CA MET A 1 4.19 27.06 -28.30
C MET A 1 2.85 26.79 -27.66
N SER A 2 2.19 25.72 -28.08
CA SER A 2 0.77 25.45 -27.80
C SER A 2 0.58 25.18 -26.31
N ASP A 3 0.15 26.21 -25.59
CA ASP A 3 -0.52 26.11 -24.30
C ASP A 3 -1.85 25.37 -24.54
N SER A 4 -1.82 24.03 -24.44
CA SER A 4 -3.04 23.25 -24.39
C SER A 4 -3.75 23.67 -23.11
N GLY A 5 -4.81 24.47 -23.21
CA GLY A 5 -5.62 25.01 -22.10
C GLY A 5 -6.33 23.96 -21.23
N GLN A 6 -5.67 22.84 -20.97
CA GLN A 6 -6.02 21.85 -19.98
C GLN A 6 -5.75 22.47 -18.60
N PRO A 7 -6.77 22.55 -17.72
CA PRO A 7 -6.59 23.07 -16.38
C PRO A 7 -5.51 22.28 -15.63
N VAL A 8 -4.72 22.97 -14.81
CA VAL A 8 -3.67 22.35 -14.00
C VAL A 8 -4.31 21.32 -13.07
N PRO A 9 -3.93 20.03 -13.11
CA PRO A 9 -4.53 19.03 -12.25
C PRO A 9 -4.17 19.32 -10.79
N ARG A 10 -5.13 19.13 -9.88
CA ARG A 10 -4.92 19.23 -8.43
C ARG A 10 -4.42 17.92 -7.85
N LEU A 11 -4.89 16.80 -8.40
CA LEU A 11 -4.52 15.45 -8.01
C LEU A 11 -3.93 14.68 -9.19
N SER A 12 -2.81 14.00 -9.00
CA SER A 12 -2.30 13.01 -9.95
C SER A 12 -2.50 11.60 -9.38
N VAL A 13 -3.26 10.77 -10.08
CA VAL A 13 -3.38 9.35 -9.78
C VAL A 13 -2.22 8.60 -10.44
N VAL A 14 -1.44 7.85 -9.68
CA VAL A 14 -0.25 7.14 -10.20
C VAL A 14 -0.47 5.64 -10.12
N VAL A 15 -0.50 4.99 -11.29
CA VAL A 15 -0.81 3.56 -11.45
C VAL A 15 0.42 2.79 -11.94
N PRO A 16 1.23 2.18 -11.03
CA PRO A 16 2.28 1.27 -11.46
C PRO A 16 1.66 -0.02 -12.03
N CYS A 17 2.14 -0.47 -13.17
CA CYS A 17 1.62 -1.63 -13.87
C CYS A 17 2.74 -2.54 -14.36
N PHE A 18 2.67 -3.83 -14.01
CA PHE A 18 3.51 -4.88 -14.59
C PHE A 18 2.69 -6.15 -14.79
N ASN A 19 2.35 -6.47 -16.03
CA ASN A 19 1.55 -7.63 -16.41
C ASN A 19 0.15 -7.72 -15.75
N HIS A 20 -0.58 -6.60 -15.68
CA HIS A 20 -1.91 -6.49 -15.05
C HIS A 20 -3.07 -6.23 -16.04
N GLY A 21 -2.89 -6.54 -17.33
CA GLY A 21 -3.85 -6.29 -18.42
C GLY A 21 -5.32 -6.53 -18.06
N PRO A 22 -5.70 -7.72 -17.54
CA PRO A 22 -7.10 -8.03 -17.22
C PRO A 22 -7.79 -7.09 -16.23
N PHE A 23 -7.02 -6.31 -15.46
CA PHE A 23 -7.55 -5.42 -14.42
C PHE A 23 -7.24 -3.94 -14.67
N LEU A 24 -6.19 -3.66 -15.44
CA LEU A 24 -5.67 -2.31 -15.67
C LEU A 24 -6.74 -1.36 -16.22
N ALA A 25 -7.56 -1.86 -17.15
CA ALA A 25 -8.64 -1.08 -17.76
C ALA A 25 -9.55 -0.48 -16.68
N GLU A 26 -10.00 -1.35 -15.78
CA GLU A 26 -10.96 -1.02 -14.73
C GLU A 26 -10.39 -0.12 -13.64
N ALA A 27 -9.12 -0.32 -13.26
CA ALA A 27 -8.44 0.56 -12.31
C ALA A 27 -8.38 2.00 -12.85
N VAL A 28 -7.93 2.17 -14.09
CA VAL A 28 -7.82 3.49 -14.73
C VAL A 28 -9.19 4.14 -14.95
N GLU A 29 -10.21 3.39 -15.37
CA GLU A 29 -11.57 3.94 -15.49
C GLU A 29 -12.11 4.45 -14.15
N SER A 30 -11.85 3.72 -13.05
CA SER A 30 -12.29 4.16 -11.71
C SER A 30 -11.63 5.48 -11.27
N ALA A 31 -10.38 5.71 -11.70
CA ALA A 31 -9.66 6.95 -11.47
C ALA A 31 -10.16 8.10 -12.35
N LEU A 32 -10.53 7.83 -13.60
CA LEU A 32 -11.09 8.85 -14.51
C LEU A 32 -12.54 9.24 -14.19
N ALA A 33 -13.27 8.34 -13.52
CA ALA A 33 -14.65 8.51 -13.09
C ALA A 33 -14.81 9.22 -11.74
N GLN A 34 -13.73 9.78 -11.17
CA GLN A 34 -13.82 10.56 -9.93
C GLN A 34 -14.60 11.87 -10.14
N THR A 35 -15.28 12.34 -9.10
CA THR A 35 -16.02 13.62 -9.12
C THR A 35 -15.10 14.84 -9.22
N LEU A 36 -13.84 14.72 -8.75
CA LEU A 36 -12.82 15.74 -8.90
C LEU A 36 -12.39 15.86 -10.37
N ALA A 37 -12.88 16.87 -11.09
CA ALA A 37 -12.56 17.06 -12.50
C ALA A 37 -11.06 17.36 -12.76
N GLU A 38 -10.43 18.11 -11.86
CA GLU A 38 -9.03 18.56 -11.92
C GLU A 38 -8.06 17.45 -11.51
N LEU A 39 -8.09 16.33 -12.23
CA LEU A 39 -7.16 15.21 -12.04
C LEU A 39 -6.48 14.78 -13.33
N GLU A 40 -5.33 14.13 -13.18
CA GLU A 40 -4.69 13.36 -14.24
C GLU A 40 -4.40 11.94 -13.76
N VAL A 41 -4.29 11.00 -14.69
CA VAL A 41 -3.89 9.61 -14.43
C VAL A 41 -2.58 9.32 -15.15
N ILE A 42 -1.58 8.87 -14.39
CA ILE A 42 -0.27 8.51 -14.91
C ILE A 42 -0.08 7.01 -14.70
N VAL A 43 -0.14 6.25 -15.79
CA VAL A 43 0.11 4.82 -15.79
C VAL A 43 1.59 4.59 -16.09
N VAL A 44 2.28 3.83 -15.24
CA VAL A 44 3.69 3.50 -15.43
C VAL A 44 3.81 2.01 -15.73
N ASP A 45 4.04 1.69 -17.00
CA ASP A 45 4.37 0.34 -17.42
C ASP A 45 5.82 0.00 -17.02
N ASP A 46 5.96 -0.82 -15.99
CA ASP A 46 7.22 -1.31 -15.45
C ASP A 46 7.72 -2.54 -16.23
N GLY A 47 7.72 -2.42 -17.56
CA GLY A 47 8.31 -3.40 -18.46
C GLY A 47 7.43 -4.63 -18.72
N SER A 48 6.11 -4.46 -18.83
CA SER A 48 5.19 -5.58 -19.09
C SER A 48 5.58 -6.37 -20.33
N SER A 49 5.50 -7.69 -20.21
CA SER A 49 5.85 -8.66 -21.25
C SER A 49 4.64 -9.27 -21.93
N ASP A 50 3.48 -9.31 -21.27
CA ASP A 50 2.28 -9.91 -21.84
C ASP A 50 1.60 -8.98 -22.85
N LEU A 51 0.95 -9.59 -23.84
CA LEU A 51 0.33 -8.87 -24.94
C LEU A 51 -0.93 -8.11 -24.52
N ASP A 52 -1.63 -8.57 -23.49
CA ASP A 52 -2.89 -7.97 -23.05
C ASP A 52 -2.65 -6.61 -22.39
N THR A 53 -1.72 -6.56 -21.43
CA THR A 53 -1.29 -5.31 -20.79
C THR A 53 -0.79 -4.30 -21.80
N ARG A 54 0.06 -4.71 -22.75
CA ARG A 54 0.60 -3.81 -23.79
C ARG A 54 -0.50 -3.20 -24.66
N ARG A 55 -1.47 -4.02 -25.10
CA ARG A 55 -2.61 -3.56 -25.90
C ARG A 55 -3.48 -2.54 -25.17
N ILE A 56 -3.73 -2.76 -23.87
CA ILE A 56 -4.51 -1.83 -23.06
C ILE A 56 -3.74 -0.53 -22.83
N LEU A 57 -2.43 -0.60 -22.59
CA LEU A 57 -1.59 0.59 -22.47
C LEU A 57 -1.55 1.41 -23.77
N ASP A 58 -1.50 0.74 -24.93
CA ASP A 58 -1.55 1.39 -26.25
C ASP A 58 -2.89 2.12 -26.49
N SER A 59 -3.99 1.65 -25.90
CA SER A 59 -5.32 2.29 -26.05
C SER A 59 -5.55 3.48 -25.10
N PHE A 60 -4.67 3.69 -24.12
CA PHE A 60 -4.79 4.73 -23.09
C PHE A 60 -4.18 6.08 -23.44
N GLN A 61 -3.78 6.31 -24.68
CA GLN A 61 -3.42 7.63 -25.17
C GLN A 61 -4.66 8.50 -25.38
N ARG A 62 -5.27 8.96 -24.27
CA ARG A 62 -6.50 9.76 -24.25
C ARG A 62 -6.41 10.92 -23.27
N GLU A 63 -7.44 11.76 -23.28
CA GLU A 63 -7.52 12.94 -22.41
C GLU A 63 -7.35 12.58 -20.93
N ARG A 64 -6.54 13.37 -20.21
CA ARG A 64 -6.13 13.18 -18.79
C ARG A 64 -5.34 11.91 -18.47
N THR A 65 -4.98 11.05 -19.43
CA THR A 65 -4.14 9.87 -19.19
C THR A 65 -2.77 10.00 -19.85
N THR A 66 -1.72 9.78 -19.07
CA THR A 66 -0.34 9.66 -19.56
C THR A 66 0.18 8.25 -19.29
N VAL A 67 0.81 7.65 -20.29
CA VAL A 67 1.48 6.34 -20.14
C VAL A 67 2.99 6.53 -20.22
N LEU A 68 3.69 6.15 -19.15
CA LEU A 68 5.14 6.07 -19.08
C LEU A 68 5.57 4.62 -19.22
N ARG A 69 6.72 4.38 -19.87
CA ARG A 69 7.30 3.05 -20.02
C ARG A 69 8.72 3.04 -19.49
N GLN A 70 9.05 2.00 -18.72
CA GLN A 70 10.40 1.76 -18.22
C GLN A 70 10.72 0.26 -18.23
N PRO A 71 12.01 -0.13 -18.18
CA PRO A 71 12.38 -1.51 -17.85
C PRO A 71 11.88 -1.88 -16.46
N ASN A 72 11.56 -3.16 -16.24
CA ASN A 72 11.11 -3.64 -14.93
C ASN A 72 12.16 -3.36 -13.85
N ARG A 73 11.78 -2.49 -12.92
CA ARG A 73 12.60 -2.11 -11.75
C ARG A 73 11.83 -2.16 -10.44
N GLY A 74 10.59 -2.61 -10.46
CA GLY A 74 9.74 -2.81 -9.28
C GLY A 74 8.81 -1.63 -8.98
N CYS A 75 7.82 -1.92 -8.14
CA CYS A 75 6.71 -1.02 -7.80
C CYS A 75 7.18 0.36 -7.31
N SER A 76 8.13 0.42 -6.36
CA SER A 76 8.66 1.69 -5.83
C SER A 76 9.23 2.59 -6.91
N VAL A 77 10.03 2.01 -7.82
CA VAL A 77 10.65 2.76 -8.92
C VAL A 77 9.59 3.27 -9.89
N ALA A 78 8.60 2.44 -10.22
CA ALA A 78 7.49 2.82 -11.08
C ALA A 78 6.64 3.93 -10.45
N ARG A 79 6.30 3.85 -9.16
CA ARG A 79 5.60 4.92 -8.43
C ARG A 79 6.41 6.22 -8.47
N ASN A 80 7.69 6.17 -8.10
CA ASN A 80 8.55 7.35 -8.14
C ASN A 80 8.64 7.96 -9.55
N ALA A 81 8.69 7.14 -10.60
CA ALA A 81 8.67 7.62 -11.99
C ALA A 81 7.37 8.35 -12.34
N GLY A 82 6.22 7.79 -11.95
CA GLY A 82 4.93 8.44 -12.16
C GLY A 82 4.80 9.75 -11.38
N ILE A 83 5.25 9.78 -10.12
CA ILE A 83 5.18 10.97 -9.27
C ILE A 83 6.13 12.07 -9.75
N ARG A 84 7.30 11.71 -10.29
CA ARG A 84 8.21 12.69 -10.94
C ARG A 84 7.58 13.36 -12.17
N ALA A 85 6.68 12.67 -12.87
CA ALA A 85 5.95 13.21 -14.01
C ALA A 85 4.63 13.90 -13.61
N ALA A 86 4.20 13.77 -12.36
CA ALA A 86 2.95 14.33 -11.84
C ALA A 86 3.00 15.85 -11.77
N ARG A 87 1.94 16.50 -12.27
CA ARG A 87 1.71 17.96 -12.16
C ARG A 87 0.85 18.32 -10.95
N GLY A 88 0.10 17.35 -10.42
CA GLY A 88 -0.77 17.51 -9.26
C GLY A 88 -0.05 17.98 -8.00
N GLN A 89 -0.73 18.79 -7.19
CA GLN A 89 -0.28 19.12 -5.84
C GLN A 89 -0.39 17.92 -4.90
N TYR A 90 -1.39 17.07 -5.15
CA TYR A 90 -1.67 15.86 -4.40
C TYR A 90 -1.38 14.63 -5.26
N ILE A 91 -1.03 13.53 -4.59
CA ILE A 91 -0.78 12.24 -5.24
C ILE A 91 -1.74 11.20 -4.66
N LEU A 92 -2.34 10.40 -5.53
CA LEU A 92 -3.08 9.19 -5.19
C LEU A 92 -2.43 7.98 -5.89
N PRO A 93 -1.57 7.21 -5.21
CA PRO A 93 -1.19 5.88 -5.70
C PRO A 93 -2.44 4.99 -5.89
N LEU A 94 -2.47 4.21 -6.97
CA LEU A 94 -3.52 3.21 -7.21
C LEU A 94 -2.89 1.96 -7.83
N ASP A 95 -3.06 0.80 -7.21
CA ASP A 95 -2.59 -0.46 -7.80
C ASP A 95 -3.41 -0.82 -9.04
N ALA A 96 -2.75 -1.37 -10.07
CA ALA A 96 -3.35 -1.63 -11.39
C ALA A 96 -4.48 -2.67 -11.38
N ASP A 97 -4.82 -3.24 -10.24
CA ASP A 97 -5.89 -4.19 -10.03
C ASP A 97 -6.97 -3.74 -9.04
N ASP A 98 -6.79 -2.61 -8.38
CA ASP A 98 -7.76 -2.07 -7.41
C ASP A 98 -8.67 -1.01 -8.04
N ARG A 99 -9.70 -0.57 -7.30
CA ARG A 99 -10.66 0.45 -7.78
C ARG A 99 -10.92 1.52 -6.73
N LEU A 100 -11.25 2.71 -7.22
CA LEU A 100 -11.67 3.86 -6.42
C LEU A 100 -13.18 4.09 -6.58
N CYS A 101 -13.86 4.43 -5.48
CA CYS A 101 -15.23 4.95 -5.54
C CYS A 101 -15.22 6.42 -6.02
N PRO A 102 -16.28 6.92 -6.70
CA PRO A 102 -16.25 8.22 -7.39
C PRO A 102 -15.83 9.43 -6.53
N ASP A 103 -16.18 9.46 -5.25
CA ASP A 103 -16.00 10.65 -4.41
C ASP A 103 -14.64 10.69 -3.70
N TYR A 104 -13.77 9.68 -3.87
CA TYR A 104 -12.57 9.54 -3.04
C TYR A 104 -11.58 10.69 -3.21
N ALA A 105 -11.22 10.98 -4.45
CA ALA A 105 -10.28 12.04 -4.81
C ALA A 105 -10.75 13.40 -4.26
N GLU A 106 -12.03 13.73 -4.46
CA GLU A 106 -12.60 15.00 -4.03
C GLU A 106 -12.57 15.15 -2.50
N LEU A 107 -13.07 14.15 -1.77
CA LEU A 107 -13.13 14.20 -0.30
C LEU A 107 -11.74 14.25 0.33
N ALA A 108 -10.78 13.49 -0.22
CA ALA A 108 -9.41 13.48 0.29
C ALA A 108 -8.68 14.81 0.04
N VAL A 109 -8.81 15.37 -1.17
CA VAL A 109 -8.25 16.69 -1.51
C VAL A 109 -8.85 17.78 -0.63
N GLN A 110 -10.17 17.81 -0.46
CA GLN A 110 -10.82 18.80 0.40
C GLN A 110 -10.36 18.70 1.87
N ALA A 111 -10.11 17.49 2.38
CA ALA A 111 -9.57 17.32 3.73
C ALA A 111 -8.15 17.90 3.85
N LEU A 112 -7.28 17.63 2.87
CA LEU A 112 -5.93 18.18 2.82
C LEU A 112 -5.92 19.71 2.65
N ASP A 113 -6.84 20.29 1.88
CA ASP A 113 -6.91 21.75 1.73
C ASP A 113 -7.25 22.47 3.03
N ARG A 114 -8.12 21.86 3.85
CA ARG A 114 -8.59 22.43 5.12
C ARG A 114 -7.53 22.41 6.21
N ASP A 115 -6.51 21.56 6.08
CA ASP A 115 -5.57 21.28 7.15
C ASP A 115 -4.13 21.11 6.64
N PRO A 116 -3.29 22.16 6.74
CA PRO A 116 -1.88 22.12 6.32
C PRO A 116 -1.01 21.10 7.08
N GLU A 117 -1.41 20.65 8.27
CA GLU A 117 -0.70 19.63 9.05
C GLU A 117 -1.10 18.21 8.68
N LEU A 118 -2.26 18.04 8.05
CA LEU A 118 -2.68 16.77 7.50
C LEU A 118 -1.80 16.41 6.31
N GLY A 119 -1.20 15.20 6.36
CA GLY A 119 -0.30 14.72 5.32
C GLY A 119 -0.74 13.41 4.67
N ILE A 120 -1.56 12.60 5.36
CA ILE A 120 -2.04 11.32 4.84
C ILE A 120 -3.55 11.23 5.02
N VAL A 121 -4.28 11.02 3.93
CA VAL A 121 -5.72 10.80 3.94
C VAL A 121 -6.05 9.47 3.28
N TYR A 122 -6.76 8.61 4.00
CA TYR A 122 -7.28 7.35 3.48
C TYR A 122 -8.76 7.20 3.87
N CYS A 123 -9.38 6.08 3.55
CA CYS A 123 -10.81 5.85 3.78
C CYS A 123 -11.07 4.46 4.33
N HIS A 124 -12.34 4.16 4.65
CA HIS A 124 -12.74 2.77 4.78
C HIS A 124 -12.63 2.06 3.42
N ALA A 125 -12.33 0.77 3.47
CA ALA A 125 -12.13 -0.04 2.27
C ALA A 125 -12.92 -1.34 2.35
N GLU A 126 -13.16 -1.94 1.19
CA GLU A 126 -13.77 -3.26 1.08
C GLU A 126 -12.98 -4.16 0.14
N PHE A 127 -13.17 -5.46 0.31
CA PHE A 127 -12.67 -6.45 -0.63
C PHE A 127 -13.65 -6.64 -1.77
N PHE A 128 -13.11 -6.92 -2.96
CA PHE A 128 -13.88 -7.40 -4.10
C PHE A 128 -13.10 -8.45 -4.90
N GLY A 129 -13.75 -9.05 -5.91
CA GLY A 129 -13.19 -10.18 -6.67
C GLY A 129 -13.50 -11.50 -5.99
N ARG A 130 -12.47 -12.28 -5.59
CA ARG A 130 -12.67 -13.60 -4.95
C ARG A 130 -13.24 -13.53 -3.53
N LYS A 131 -13.14 -12.38 -2.88
CA LYS A 131 -13.71 -12.11 -1.56
C LYS A 131 -14.46 -10.79 -1.65
N SER A 132 -15.61 -10.70 -1.01
CA SER A 132 -16.37 -9.47 -0.85
C SER A 132 -16.48 -9.07 0.62
N GLY A 133 -16.87 -7.82 0.85
CA GLY A 133 -17.20 -7.29 2.18
C GLY A 133 -16.10 -6.42 2.78
N PRO A 134 -16.39 -5.75 3.90
CA PRO A 134 -15.53 -4.73 4.47
C PRO A 134 -14.12 -5.25 4.79
N TRP A 135 -13.13 -4.43 4.49
CA TRP A 135 -11.77 -4.61 4.98
C TRP A 135 -11.62 -3.86 6.30
N HIS A 136 -11.84 -4.60 7.40
CA HIS A 136 -11.65 -4.07 8.75
C HIS A 136 -10.16 -3.88 9.07
N LEU A 137 -9.62 -2.74 8.67
CA LEU A 137 -8.34 -2.25 9.16
C LEU A 137 -8.52 -1.64 10.56
N PRO A 138 -7.54 -1.83 11.47
CA PRO A 138 -7.55 -1.13 12.74
C PRO A 138 -7.53 0.39 12.54
N ASP A 139 -8.03 1.12 13.52
CA ASP A 139 -7.91 2.58 13.54
C ASP A 139 -6.44 2.99 13.62
N PHE A 140 -6.11 4.08 12.93
CA PHE A 140 -4.76 4.61 12.95
C PHE A 140 -4.36 5.03 14.37
N SER A 141 -3.20 4.57 14.79
CA SER A 141 -2.46 5.14 15.92
C SER A 141 -0.99 5.04 15.61
N LEU A 142 -0.18 6.02 16.03
CA LEU A 142 1.26 5.94 15.80
C LEU A 142 1.88 4.67 16.40
N PRO A 143 1.54 4.23 17.63
CA PRO A 143 1.99 2.95 18.16
C PRO A 143 1.58 1.75 17.30
N GLY A 144 0.33 1.70 16.84
CA GLY A 144 -0.17 0.63 15.98
C GLY A 144 0.55 0.59 14.64
N MET A 145 0.75 1.75 14.02
CA MET A 145 1.47 1.91 12.76
C MET A 145 2.91 1.44 12.88
N LEU A 146 3.62 1.78 13.97
CA LEU A 146 5.00 1.33 14.22
C LEU A 146 5.11 -0.19 14.41
N ARG A 147 4.05 -0.87 14.86
CA ARG A 147 4.00 -2.33 14.95
C ARG A 147 3.75 -2.97 13.59
N GLY A 148 2.96 -2.33 12.73
CA GLY A 148 2.71 -2.79 11.37
C GLY A 148 1.78 -1.87 10.61
N ASN A 149 1.82 -1.97 9.27
CA ASN A 149 1.09 -1.07 8.40
C ASN A 149 -0.43 -1.08 8.67
N GLN A 150 -1.00 0.09 8.97
CA GLN A 150 -2.45 0.30 9.16
C GLN A 150 -3.10 1.05 7.99
N ILE A 151 -2.32 1.50 7.01
CA ILE A 151 -2.76 2.35 5.90
C ILE A 151 -2.43 1.62 4.59
N PHE A 152 -3.45 1.34 3.77
CA PHE A 152 -3.24 0.74 2.46
C PHE A 152 -2.51 1.69 1.51
N ALA A 153 -1.92 1.14 0.44
CA ALA A 153 -1.12 1.90 -0.52
C ALA A 153 -1.87 3.11 -1.11
N SER A 154 -3.17 2.98 -1.40
CA SER A 154 -4.00 4.02 -2.03
C SER A 154 -4.45 5.17 -1.10
N ALA A 155 -3.57 5.66 -0.23
CA ALA A 155 -3.80 6.89 0.55
C ALA A 155 -3.32 8.14 -0.20
N VAL A 156 -4.05 9.24 -0.10
CA VAL A 156 -3.73 10.54 -0.72
C VAL A 156 -2.77 11.32 0.17
N TYR A 157 -1.73 11.90 -0.44
CA TYR A 157 -0.75 12.73 0.26
C TYR A 157 -0.29 13.91 -0.60
N ARG A 158 0.46 14.84 0.00
CA ARG A 158 1.04 16.00 -0.68
C ARG A 158 2.27 15.60 -1.48
N ARG A 159 2.34 16.00 -2.76
CA ARG A 159 3.54 15.80 -3.59
C ARG A 159 4.78 16.44 -2.96
N ALA A 160 4.62 17.60 -2.32
CA ALA A 160 5.70 18.28 -1.60
C ALA A 160 6.26 17.46 -0.42
N ASP A 161 5.43 16.66 0.27
CA ASP A 161 5.93 15.82 1.36
C ASP A 161 6.68 14.60 0.79
N TRP A 162 6.23 14.05 -0.34
CA TRP A 162 7.00 13.04 -1.09
C TRP A 162 8.38 13.56 -1.50
N GLU A 163 8.48 14.80 -1.99
CA GLU A 163 9.75 15.45 -2.31
C GLU A 163 10.66 15.58 -1.08
N ARG A 164 10.10 16.02 0.05
CA ARG A 164 10.84 16.23 1.31
C ARG A 164 11.43 14.94 1.88
N VAL A 165 10.73 13.81 1.74
CA VAL A 165 11.20 12.52 2.26
C VAL A 165 12.03 11.71 1.26
N GLY A 166 12.18 12.20 0.03
CA GLY A 166 12.94 11.53 -1.03
C GLY A 166 12.20 10.38 -1.72
N GLY A 167 10.87 10.33 -1.60
CA GLY A 167 10.00 9.35 -2.24
C GLY A 167 10.02 7.93 -1.66
N TYR A 168 9.48 6.97 -2.44
CA TYR A 168 9.43 5.56 -2.04
C TYR A 168 10.83 4.96 -2.09
N CYS A 169 11.16 4.13 -1.09
CA CYS A 169 12.43 3.40 -1.06
C CYS A 169 12.50 2.37 -2.20
N GLU A 170 13.44 2.57 -3.14
CA GLU A 170 13.64 1.69 -4.30
C GLU A 170 14.35 0.36 -3.95
N ASP A 171 15.00 0.29 -2.78
CA ASP A 171 15.72 -0.89 -2.30
C ASP A 171 14.83 -1.90 -1.54
N LEU A 172 13.57 -1.53 -1.25
CA LEU A 172 12.60 -2.40 -0.60
C LEU A 172 11.76 -3.16 -1.64
N LEU A 173 11.84 -4.48 -1.60
CA LEU A 173 11.12 -5.36 -2.52
C LEU A 173 9.65 -5.60 -2.14
N LEU A 174 9.26 -5.27 -0.91
CA LEU A 174 7.93 -5.45 -0.34
C LEU A 174 7.69 -4.40 0.73
N ARG A 175 6.42 -4.03 0.97
CA ARG A 175 6.02 -3.09 2.04
C ARG A 175 6.59 -1.69 1.81
N GLU A 176 6.73 -1.30 0.55
CA GLU A 176 7.18 0.02 0.15
C GLU A 176 6.21 1.13 0.59
N ASP A 177 4.91 0.81 0.64
CA ASP A 177 3.87 1.67 1.18
C ASP A 177 4.10 1.96 2.66
N TYR A 178 4.37 0.92 3.44
CA TYR A 178 4.60 1.03 4.88
C TYR A 178 5.82 1.90 5.21
N ASP A 179 6.95 1.66 4.54
CA ASP A 179 8.16 2.47 4.67
C ASP A 179 7.90 3.95 4.32
N PHE A 180 7.19 4.18 3.23
CA PHE A 180 6.86 5.53 2.79
C PHE A 180 5.95 6.26 3.80
N TRP A 181 4.94 5.58 4.36
CA TRP A 181 4.09 6.17 5.40
C TRP A 181 4.86 6.52 6.66
N LEU A 182 5.81 5.70 7.11
CA LEU A 182 6.68 6.04 8.23
C LEU A 182 7.55 7.27 7.92
N SER A 183 8.05 7.38 6.68
CA SER A 183 8.78 8.57 6.22
C SER A 183 7.94 9.85 6.32
N LEU A 184 6.66 9.79 5.94
CA LEU A 184 5.74 10.93 6.08
C LEU A 184 5.42 11.25 7.56
N LEU A 185 5.33 10.25 8.42
CA LEU A 185 5.12 10.44 9.86
C LEU A 185 6.34 11.04 10.56
N GLU A 186 7.55 10.88 10.01
CA GLU A 186 8.75 11.59 10.49
C GLU A 186 8.69 13.10 10.25
N LEU A 187 7.81 13.57 9.36
CA LEU A 187 7.46 14.98 9.19
C LEU A 187 6.36 15.46 10.16
N GLU A 188 6.00 14.63 11.15
CA GLU A 188 4.95 14.92 12.14
C GLU A 188 3.56 15.17 11.53
N ARG A 189 3.32 14.61 10.34
CA ARG A 189 2.04 14.75 9.65
C ARG A 189 0.92 14.03 10.38
N ARG A 190 -0.24 14.68 10.43
CA ARG A 190 -1.48 14.05 10.88
C ARG A 190 -2.02 13.10 9.81
N VAL A 191 -2.76 12.10 10.27
CA VAL A 191 -3.43 11.08 9.44
C VAL A 191 -4.92 11.16 9.66
N LEU A 192 -5.70 11.11 8.58
CA LEU A 192 -7.15 11.07 8.62
C LEU A 192 -7.68 9.85 7.87
N ARG A 193 -8.56 9.09 8.52
CA ARG A 193 -9.43 8.12 7.84
C ARG A 193 -10.79 8.77 7.60
N LEU A 194 -11.15 8.92 6.34
CA LEU A 194 -12.51 9.28 5.91
C LEU A 194 -13.47 8.14 6.28
N ASP A 195 -14.63 8.50 6.81
CA ASP A 195 -15.70 7.57 7.23
C ASP A 195 -16.32 6.72 6.09
N PRO A 196 -16.56 7.25 4.87
CA PRO A 196 -17.15 6.45 3.81
C PRO A 196 -16.18 5.38 3.26
N CYS A 197 -16.75 4.29 2.75
CA CYS A 197 -16.01 3.23 2.06
C CYS A 197 -15.73 3.65 0.61
N LEU A 198 -14.50 4.09 0.32
CA LEU A 198 -14.14 4.72 -0.95
C LEU A 198 -13.02 4.03 -1.72
N PHE A 199 -12.52 2.90 -1.20
CA PHE A 199 -11.48 2.10 -1.83
C PHE A 199 -11.89 0.62 -1.88
N GLN A 200 -11.69 0.00 -3.04
CA GLN A 200 -11.98 -1.41 -3.26
C GLN A 200 -10.68 -2.15 -3.56
N TYR A 201 -10.32 -3.09 -2.69
CA TYR A 201 -9.11 -3.90 -2.78
C TYR A 201 -9.41 -5.28 -3.37
N ARG A 202 -8.75 -5.65 -4.48
CA ARG A 202 -9.01 -6.91 -5.17
C ARG A 202 -8.37 -8.08 -4.46
N LYS A 203 -9.16 -9.12 -4.22
CA LYS A 203 -8.63 -10.45 -3.86
C LYS A 203 -8.56 -11.35 -5.08
N HIS A 204 -7.33 -11.71 -5.43
CA HIS A 204 -7.02 -12.68 -6.48
C HIS A 204 -7.10 -14.13 -6.00
N GLU A 205 -7.18 -15.04 -6.97
CA GLU A 205 -6.96 -16.45 -6.69
C GLU A 205 -5.52 -16.68 -6.23
N LYS A 206 -5.33 -17.47 -5.17
CA LYS A 206 -3.97 -17.72 -4.66
C LYS A 206 -3.18 -18.47 -5.71
N ALA A 207 -2.19 -17.81 -6.31
CA ALA A 207 -1.18 -18.52 -7.09
C ALA A 207 -0.53 -19.60 -6.21
N ARG A 208 -0.24 -20.77 -6.80
CA ARG A 208 0.53 -21.84 -6.15
C ARG A 208 1.90 -21.29 -5.80
N ASN A 209 2.07 -20.93 -4.53
CA ASN A 209 3.26 -20.23 -4.08
C ASN A 209 4.36 -21.24 -3.76
N SER A 210 5.48 -21.16 -4.47
CA SER A 210 6.58 -22.13 -4.40
C SER A 210 7.43 -22.00 -3.12
N LYS A 211 7.38 -20.86 -2.42
CA LYS A 211 8.17 -20.65 -1.19
C LYS A 211 7.54 -21.32 0.03
N SER A 212 8.39 -22.00 0.81
CA SER A 212 8.00 -22.57 2.10
C SER A 212 7.52 -21.47 3.08
N ARG A 213 6.67 -21.85 4.04
CA ARG A 213 6.19 -20.92 5.10
C ARG A 213 7.34 -20.28 5.87
N ARG A 214 8.43 -21.02 6.10
CA ARG A 214 9.64 -20.53 6.78
C ARG A 214 10.35 -19.44 5.98
N ALA A 215 10.57 -19.67 4.68
CA ALA A 215 11.24 -18.69 3.82
C ALA A 215 10.48 -17.37 3.75
N LYS A 216 9.14 -17.41 3.70
CA LYS A 216 8.29 -16.21 3.73
C LYS A 216 8.45 -15.40 5.02
N ARG A 217 8.43 -16.09 6.17
CA ARG A 217 8.62 -15.44 7.49
C ARG A 217 9.99 -14.78 7.61
N LEU A 218 11.04 -15.42 7.10
CA LEU A 218 12.38 -14.84 7.11
C LEU A 218 12.47 -13.60 6.19
N GLN A 219 11.90 -13.68 4.99
CA GLN A 219 11.83 -12.53 4.08
C GLN A 219 11.05 -11.37 4.70
N GLU A 220 9.91 -11.65 5.33
CA GLU A 220 9.12 -10.64 6.04
C GLU A 220 9.90 -10.02 7.20
N ALA A 221 10.57 -10.83 8.03
CA ALA A 221 11.38 -10.34 9.14
C ALA A 221 12.53 -9.43 8.67
N GLU A 222 13.20 -9.79 7.57
CA GLU A 222 14.25 -8.98 6.95
C GLU A 222 13.72 -7.64 6.44
N VAL A 223 12.55 -7.62 5.79
CA VAL A 223 11.90 -6.37 5.33
C VAL A 223 11.58 -5.47 6.52
N TYR A 224 10.95 -6.00 7.57
CA TYR A 224 10.66 -5.23 8.78
C TYR A 224 11.92 -4.75 9.50
N HIS A 225 13.00 -5.54 9.50
CA HIS A 225 14.28 -5.11 10.06
C HIS A 225 14.83 -3.89 9.30
N ARG A 226 14.86 -3.95 7.96
CA ARG A 226 15.30 -2.83 7.11
C ARG A 226 14.48 -1.56 7.34
N ILE A 227 13.15 -1.68 7.38
CA ILE A 227 12.25 -0.55 7.66
C ILE A 227 12.57 0.07 9.02
N ARG A 228 12.74 -0.74 10.07
CA ARG A 228 13.11 -0.24 11.41
C ARG A 228 14.48 0.44 11.42
N CYS A 229 15.47 -0.08 10.70
CA CYS A 229 16.78 0.55 10.59
C CYS A 229 16.69 1.90 9.87
N ARG A 230 15.91 1.98 8.78
CA ARG A 230 15.70 3.21 8.03
C ARG A 230 14.99 4.28 8.87
N HIS A 231 14.04 3.87 9.70
CA HIS A 231 13.26 4.74 10.59
C HIS A 231 13.74 4.71 12.06
N ALA A 232 15.01 4.40 12.30
CA ALA A 232 15.52 4.21 13.67
C ALA A 232 15.27 5.42 14.58
N GLY A 233 15.30 6.63 14.01
CA GLY A 233 14.99 7.86 14.74
C GLY A 233 13.54 7.92 15.21
N LEU A 234 12.58 7.53 14.36
CA LEU A 234 11.17 7.44 14.75
C LEU A 234 10.96 6.38 15.82
N PHE A 235 11.51 5.18 15.66
CA PHE A 235 11.41 4.11 16.66
C PHE A 235 12.07 4.48 17.99
N ALA A 236 13.19 5.22 17.97
CA ALA A 236 13.86 5.66 19.19
C ALA A 236 13.06 6.69 20.01
N ARG A 237 12.15 7.44 19.37
CA ARG A 237 11.20 8.34 20.06
C ARG A 237 10.03 7.59 20.71
N HIS A 238 9.82 6.32 20.34
CA HIS A 238 8.71 5.47 20.78
C HIS A 238 9.20 4.11 21.29
N PRO A 239 10.13 4.07 22.26
CA PRO A 239 10.71 2.82 22.75
C PRO A 239 9.67 1.89 23.39
N GLU A 240 8.59 2.43 23.96
CA GLU A 240 7.47 1.68 24.53
C GLU A 240 6.87 0.69 23.52
N VAL A 241 6.78 1.09 22.25
CA VAL A 241 6.21 0.24 21.20
C VAL A 241 7.06 -1.01 20.96
N LEU A 242 8.39 -0.84 20.98
CA LEU A 242 9.33 -1.96 20.82
C LEU A 242 9.33 -2.87 22.05
N LEU A 243 9.27 -2.30 23.25
CA LEU A 243 9.24 -3.05 24.50
C LEU A 243 7.98 -3.89 24.61
N ASP A 244 6.82 -3.30 24.34
CA ASP A 244 5.54 -4.03 24.34
C ASP A 244 5.55 -5.16 23.31
N TRP A 245 6.08 -4.89 22.11
CA TRP A 245 6.14 -5.89 21.07
C TRP A 245 7.08 -7.06 21.43
N LEU A 246 8.23 -6.77 22.05
CA LEU A 246 9.12 -7.80 22.57
C LEU A 246 8.45 -8.62 23.68
N HIS A 247 7.73 -7.98 24.58
CA HIS A 247 6.95 -8.63 25.62
C HIS A 247 5.88 -9.56 25.02
N GLU A 248 5.13 -9.10 24.03
CA GLU A 248 4.13 -9.90 23.31
C GLU A 248 4.75 -11.13 22.61
N LEU A 249 5.89 -10.96 21.94
CA LEU A 249 6.61 -12.07 21.30
C LEU A 249 7.11 -13.09 22.32
N GLU A 250 7.56 -12.63 23.49
CA GLU A 250 7.97 -13.52 24.58
C GLU A 250 6.77 -14.31 25.13
N CYS A 251 5.66 -13.64 25.40
CA CYS A 251 4.41 -14.28 25.81
C CYS A 251 3.94 -15.33 24.80
N GLN A 252 3.94 -15.01 23.50
CA GLN A 252 3.60 -15.97 22.43
C GLN A 252 4.54 -17.17 22.41
N ARG A 253 5.86 -16.94 22.54
CA ARG A 253 6.86 -18.00 22.55
C ARG A 253 6.69 -18.95 23.74
N LEU A 254 6.34 -18.42 24.92
CA LEU A 254 6.06 -19.22 26.11
C LEU A 254 4.80 -20.06 25.91
N SER A 255 3.70 -19.45 25.46
CA SER A 255 2.44 -20.16 25.17
C SER A 255 2.60 -21.26 24.10
N GLU A 256 3.38 -21.03 23.04
CA GLU A 256 3.66 -22.07 22.04
C GLU A 256 4.47 -23.24 22.61
N LYS A 257 5.43 -22.97 23.51
CA LYS A 257 6.21 -24.02 24.18
C LYS A 257 5.33 -24.87 25.08
N GLU A 258 4.46 -24.23 25.87
CA GLU A 258 3.50 -24.91 26.74
C GLU A 258 2.53 -25.78 25.94
N GLY A 259 1.96 -25.26 24.84
CA GLY A 259 1.07 -26.03 23.96
C GLY A 259 1.77 -27.23 23.30
N ARG A 260 3.05 -27.11 22.92
CA ARG A 260 3.84 -28.23 22.39
C ARG A 260 4.14 -29.28 23.46
N LEU A 261 4.45 -28.88 24.68
CA LEU A 261 4.63 -29.79 25.81
C LEU A 261 3.32 -30.53 26.13
N GLY A 262 2.21 -29.81 26.24
CA GLY A 262 0.88 -30.39 26.47
C GLY A 262 0.48 -31.39 25.39
N SER A 263 0.65 -31.05 24.11
CA SER A 263 0.33 -31.96 23.00
C SER A 263 1.23 -33.21 22.94
N ARG A 264 2.52 -33.10 23.33
CA ARG A 264 3.42 -34.26 23.47
C ARG A 264 2.99 -35.15 24.63
N LEU A 265 2.67 -34.58 25.78
CA LEU A 265 2.17 -35.29 26.96
C LEU A 265 0.86 -36.02 26.65
N SER A 266 -0.13 -35.36 26.02
CA SER A 266 -1.39 -36.02 25.64
C SER A 266 -1.18 -37.14 24.61
N ARG A 267 -0.21 -37.01 23.69
CA ARG A 267 0.11 -38.07 22.73
C ARG A 267 0.80 -39.26 23.41
N TRP A 268 1.68 -39.00 24.37
CA TRP A 268 2.32 -40.03 25.18
C TRP A 268 1.29 -40.79 26.03
N MET A 269 0.40 -40.09 26.73
CA MET A 269 -0.68 -40.71 27.52
C MET A 269 -1.62 -41.57 26.65
N ARG A 270 -1.99 -41.12 25.45
CA ARG A 270 -2.80 -41.93 24.52
C ARG A 270 -2.07 -43.15 23.96
N GLY A 271 -0.74 -43.08 23.82
CA GLY A 271 0.08 -44.21 23.40
C GLY A 271 0.23 -45.30 24.46
N LEU A 272 0.13 -44.94 25.75
CA LEU A 272 0.18 -45.88 26.87
C LEU A 272 -1.16 -46.60 27.13
N GLY A 273 -2.28 -46.08 26.64
CA GLY A 273 -3.61 -46.67 26.81
C GLY A 273 -4.02 -47.69 25.73
N GLY A 274 -3.13 -48.04 24.80
CA GLY A 274 -3.42 -48.94 23.66
C GLY A 274 -2.88 -50.38 23.81
N GLY A 275 -2.41 -50.75 24.99
CA GLY A 275 -1.87 -52.08 25.28
C GLY A 275 -2.43 -52.62 26.59
N ALA A 276 -3.72 -52.94 26.60
CA ALA A 276 -4.38 -53.78 27.60
C ALA A 276 -5.46 -54.60 26.90
#